data_AF-A0A6G3X156-F1
#
_entry.id   AF-A0A6G3X156-F1
#
_cell.length_a   1.000
_cell.length_b   1.000
_cell.length_c   1.000
_cell.angle_alpha   90.00
_cell.angle_beta   90.00
_cell.angle_gamma   90.00
#
_symmetry.space_group_name_H-M   'P 1'
#
loop_
_entity.id
_entity.type
_entity.pdbx_description
1 polymer ?
#
loop_
_entity_poly.entity_id
_entity_poly.type
_entity_poly.pdbx_seq_one_letter_code
_entity_poly.pdbx_strand_id
1 'polypeptide(L)'
;GIPFPWLVTSEWMHYGYALVMMVGLFLLRPGFTGRSGTWWKASLGIQVWHHLEHLLLLLQVLVGANLLGKAAPTSLVQLIMPRVELHLFYNTLVTIPMVV
;
A
#
# COMPACT_ATOMS: atom_id res chain seq x y z
N GLY A 1 24.17 -5.10 -9.98
CA GLY A 1 22.92 -5.83 -9.66
C GLY A 1 22.38 -5.34 -8.33
N ILE A 2 21.08 -5.51 -8.06
CA ILE A 2 20.48 -5.19 -6.76
C ILE A 2 21.07 -6.15 -5.72
N PRO A 3 21.65 -5.65 -4.60
CA PRO A 3 22.40 -6.49 -3.66
C PRO A 3 21.55 -7.55 -2.94
N PHE A 4 20.22 -7.38 -2.89
CA PHE A 4 19.29 -8.30 -2.23
C PHE A 4 18.02 -8.50 -3.08
N PRO A 5 18.06 -9.29 -4.16
CA PRO A 5 16.93 -9.45 -5.07
C PRO A 5 15.73 -10.17 -4.42
N TRP A 6 15.98 -11.03 -3.44
CA TRP A 6 14.93 -11.70 -2.66
C TRP A 6 14.10 -10.73 -1.81
N LEU A 7 14.64 -9.54 -1.52
CA LEU A 7 13.94 -8.50 -0.78
C LEU A 7 12.73 -8.00 -1.57
N VAL A 8 12.85 -7.97 -2.90
CA VAL A 8 11.79 -7.53 -3.83
C VAL A 8 10.68 -8.57 -3.94
N THR A 9 11.00 -9.86 -3.80
CA THR A 9 10.03 -10.96 -3.85
C THR A 9 9.36 -11.24 -2.50
N SER A 10 9.84 -10.63 -1.41
CA SER A 10 9.31 -10.91 -0.07
C SER A 10 8.02 -10.13 0.19
N GLU A 11 6.90 -10.85 0.32
CA GLU A 11 5.59 -10.31 0.71
C GLU A 11 5.68 -9.57 2.06
N TRP A 12 6.50 -10.09 2.98
CA TRP A 12 6.77 -9.50 4.30
C TRP A 12 7.48 -8.15 4.20
N MET A 13 8.44 -8.01 3.29
CA MET A 13 9.14 -6.74 3.09
C MET A 13 8.20 -5.68 2.51
N HIS A 14 7.38 -6.06 1.52
CA HIS A 14 6.36 -5.17 0.98
C HIS A 14 5.36 -4.73 2.07
N TYR A 15 4.85 -5.68 2.86
CA TYR A 15 3.92 -5.39 3.94
C TYR A 15 4.55 -4.50 5.03
N GLY A 16 5.80 -4.80 5.42
CA GLY A 16 6.55 -4.03 6.41
C GLY A 16 6.81 -2.59 5.96
N TYR A 17 7.20 -2.37 4.71
CA TYR A 17 7.36 -1.03 4.15
C TYR A 17 6.04 -0.25 4.16
N ALA A 18 4.93 -0.88 3.75
CA ALA A 18 3.61 -0.25 3.78
C ALA A 18 3.18 0.14 5.21
N LEU A 19 3.53 -0.67 6.20
CA LEU A 19 3.28 -0.36 7.62
C LEU A 19 4.10 0.84 8.09
N VAL A 20 5.40 0.87 7.78
CA VAL A 20 6.28 2.00 8.13
C VAL A 20 5.75 3.30 7.52
N MET A 21 5.31 3.27 6.25
CA MET A 21 4.74 4.44 5.60
C MET A 21 3.47 4.91 6.32
N MET A 22 2.58 3.98 6.69
CA MET A 22 1.36 4.31 7.43
C MET A 22 1.64 4.92 8.80
N VAL A 23 2.63 4.39 9.54
CA VAL A 23 3.08 4.95 10.82
C VAL A 23 3.62 6.38 10.62
N GLY A 24 4.46 6.59 9.60
CA GLY A 24 4.98 7.92 9.27
C GLY A 24 3.87 8.94 8.97
N LEU A 25 2.89 8.58 8.13
CA LEU A 25 1.74 9.42 7.83
C LEU A 25 0.91 9.74 9.08
N PHE A 26 0.70 8.76 9.95
CA PHE A 26 -0.07 8.96 11.17
C PHE A 26 0.64 9.90 12.15
N LEU A 27 1.92 9.66 12.42
CA LEU A 27 2.70 10.42 13.41
C LEU A 27 2.93 11.87 12.99
N LEU A 28 3.15 12.13 11.70
CA LEU A 28 3.42 13.48 11.20
C LEU A 28 2.13 14.30 10.99
N ARG A 29 0.94 13.69 11.07
CA ARG A 29 -0.36 14.35 10.86
C ARG A 29 -0.55 15.68 11.61
N PRO A 30 -0.16 15.84 12.89
CA PRO A 30 -0.37 17.11 13.60
C PRO A 30 0.40 18.30 13.00
N GLY A 31 1.47 18.04 12.24
CA GLY A 31 2.26 19.08 11.58
C GLY A 31 1.58 19.73 10.38
N PHE A 32 0.48 19.15 9.88
CA PHE A 32 -0.23 19.63 8.70
C PHE A 32 -1.59 20.22 9.05
N THR A 33 -1.82 21.48 8.68
CA THR A 33 -3.07 22.21 8.95
C THR A 33 -3.62 22.86 7.68
N GLY A 34 -4.84 23.40 7.73
CA GLY A 34 -5.46 24.05 6.56
C GLY A 34 -5.58 23.12 5.34
N ARG A 35 -5.21 23.60 4.16
CA ARG A 35 -5.33 22.84 2.89
C ARG A 35 -4.37 21.65 2.84
N SER A 36 -3.13 21.78 3.30
CA SER A 36 -2.18 20.65 3.35
C SER A 36 -2.65 19.58 4.34
N GLY A 37 -3.25 19.96 5.47
CA GLY A 37 -3.87 19.02 6.40
C GLY A 37 -5.02 18.19 5.81
N THR A 38 -5.78 18.76 4.86
CA THR A 38 -6.82 18.00 4.13
C THR A 38 -6.19 16.95 3.21
N TRP A 39 -5.18 17.33 2.43
CA TRP A 39 -4.44 16.42 1.57
C TRP A 39 -3.74 15.32 2.37
N TRP A 40 -3.15 15.66 3.51
CA TRP A 40 -2.52 14.70 4.41
C TRP A 40 -3.51 13.63 4.92
N LYS A 41 -4.71 14.04 5.33
CA LYS A 41 -5.78 13.11 5.75
C LYS A 41 -6.26 12.25 4.59
N ALA A 42 -6.35 12.79 3.39
CA ALA A 42 -6.70 12.02 2.20
C ALA A 42 -5.63 10.96 1.91
N SER A 43 -4.35 11.32 1.93
CA SER A 43 -3.24 10.36 1.80
C SER A 43 -3.27 9.28 2.86
N LEU A 44 -3.52 9.64 4.12
CA LEU A 44 -3.64 8.65 5.19
C LEU A 44 -4.79 7.68 4.93
N GLY A 45 -5.95 8.16 4.49
CA GLY A 45 -7.09 7.30 4.14
C GLY A 45 -6.79 6.34 2.98
N ILE A 46 -6.14 6.85 1.93
CA ILE A 46 -5.73 6.05 0.76
C ILE A 46 -4.65 5.03 1.16
N GLN A 47 -3.68 5.44 1.98
CA GLN A 47 -2.63 4.55 2.49
C GLN A 47 -3.21 3.44 3.37
N VAL A 48 -4.21 3.74 4.21
CA VAL A 48 -4.92 2.74 5.02
C VAL A 48 -5.61 1.72 4.12
N TRP A 49 -6.35 2.18 3.10
CA TRP A 49 -6.98 1.27 2.13
C TRP A 49 -5.94 0.40 1.41
N HIS A 50 -4.87 1.00 0.90
CA HIS A 50 -3.80 0.30 0.23
C HIS A 50 -3.12 -0.74 1.15
N HIS A 51 -2.94 -0.40 2.44
CA HIS A 51 -2.42 -1.33 3.44
C HIS A 51 -3.37 -2.52 3.71
N LEU A 52 -4.68 -2.30 3.72
CA LEU A 52 -5.66 -3.38 3.83
C LEU A 52 -5.61 -4.32 2.63
N GLU A 53 -5.39 -3.81 1.42
CA GLU A 53 -5.18 -4.66 0.24
C GLU A 53 -3.90 -5.50 0.38
N HIS A 54 -2.81 -4.93 0.90
CA HIS A 54 -1.60 -5.70 1.21
C HIS A 54 -1.82 -6.74 2.31
N LEU A 55 -2.59 -6.42 3.35
CA LEU A 55 -2.96 -7.37 4.40
C LEU A 55 -3.75 -8.53 3.79
N LEU A 56 -4.71 -8.26 2.89
CA LEU A 56 -5.46 -9.28 2.19
C LEU A 56 -4.55 -10.20 1.35
N LEU A 57 -3.54 -9.64 0.67
CA LEU A 57 -2.55 -10.44 -0.06
C LEU A 57 -1.75 -11.34 0.90
N LEU A 58 -1.26 -10.78 2.01
CA LEU A 58 -0.52 -11.53 3.02
C LEU A 58 -1.36 -12.66 3.62
N LEU A 59 -2.64 -12.40 3.92
CA LEU A 59 -3.56 -13.42 4.43
C LEU A 59 -3.79 -14.55 3.40
N GLN A 60 -3.89 -14.24 2.10
CA GLN A 60 -3.99 -15.27 1.07
C GLN A 60 -2.76 -16.18 1.05
N VAL A 61 -1.56 -15.61 1.21
CA VAL A 61 -0.30 -16.37 1.31
C VAL A 61 -0.28 -17.23 2.58
N LEU A 62 -0.67 -16.68 3.73
CA LEU A 62 -0.64 -17.38 5.02
C LEU A 62 -1.69 -18.50 5.11
N VAL A 63 -2.88 -18.29 4.55
CA VAL A 63 -3.98 -19.27 4.53
C VAL A 63 -3.79 -20.29 3.40
N GLY A 64 -3.05 -19.94 2.35
CA GLY A 64 -2.91 -20.78 1.15
C GLY A 64 -4.16 -20.79 0.26
N ALA A 65 -5.04 -19.81 0.40
CA ALA A 65 -6.27 -19.69 -0.38
C ALA A 65 -6.37 -18.30 -1.01
N ASN A 66 -6.50 -18.25 -2.33
CA ASN A 66 -6.58 -17.00 -3.08
C ASN A 66 -8.03 -16.57 -3.30
N LEU A 67 -8.23 -15.26 -3.38
CA LEU A 67 -9.52 -14.64 -3.64
C LEU A 67 -10.12 -15.20 -4.95
N LEU A 68 -11.38 -15.65 -4.91
CA LEU A 68 -12.08 -16.26 -6.06
C LEU A 68 -11.32 -17.42 -6.73
N GLY A 69 -10.48 -18.15 -6.00
CA GLY A 69 -9.71 -19.27 -6.54
C GLY A 69 -8.67 -18.86 -7.59
N LYS A 70 -8.23 -17.60 -7.59
CA LYS A 70 -7.20 -17.09 -8.51
C LYS A 70 -5.88 -17.86 -8.34
N ALA A 71 -5.07 -17.88 -9.40
CA ALA A 71 -3.78 -18.59 -9.40
C ALA A 71 -2.71 -17.96 -8.48
N ALA A 72 -2.90 -16.69 -8.08
CA ALA A 72 -1.98 -15.96 -7.22
C ALA A 72 -2.77 -15.06 -6.26
N PRO A 73 -2.16 -14.62 -5.14
CA PRO A 73 -2.74 -13.62 -4.26
C PRO A 73 -3.18 -12.39 -5.05
N THR A 74 -4.44 -12.01 -4.90
CA THR A 74 -5.08 -10.93 -5.66
C THR A 74 -5.86 -10.03 -4.73
N SER A 75 -5.66 -8.71 -4.81
CA SER A 75 -6.41 -7.73 -4.03
C SER A 75 -7.80 -7.46 -4.64
N LEU A 76 -8.62 -6.65 -3.97
CA LEU A 76 -9.98 -6.35 -4.44
C LEU A 76 -9.96 -5.52 -5.73
N VAL A 77 -9.15 -4.46 -5.77
CA VAL A 77 -9.08 -3.59 -6.95
C VAL A 77 -8.30 -4.26 -8.09
N GLN A 78 -7.40 -5.20 -7.77
CA GLN A 78 -6.74 -6.02 -8.78
C GLN A 78 -7.68 -6.92 -9.59
N LEU A 79 -8.93 -7.11 -9.15
CA LEU A 79 -9.93 -7.85 -9.93
C LEU A 79 -10.35 -7.12 -11.21
N ILE A 80 -10.16 -5.79 -11.26
CA ILE A 80 -10.59 -4.93 -12.37
C ILE A 80 -9.46 -4.09 -12.98
N MET A 81 -8.27 -4.08 -12.37
CA MET A 81 -7.11 -3.32 -12.83
C MET A 81 -5.82 -4.14 -12.61
N PRO A 82 -4.80 -4.08 -13.49
CA PRO A 82 -3.58 -4.84 -13.27
C PRO A 82 -2.71 -4.27 -12.13
N ARG A 83 -1.86 -5.14 -11.54
CA ARG A 83 -1.15 -4.89 -10.27
C ARG A 83 -0.27 -3.65 -10.33
N VAL A 84 0.46 -3.48 -11.43
CA VAL A 84 1.52 -2.46 -11.56
C VAL A 84 0.88 -1.07 -11.63
N GLU A 85 -0.13 -0.92 -12.48
CA GLU A 85 -0.92 0.30 -12.67
C GLU A 85 -1.59 0.69 -11.35
N LEU A 86 -2.15 -0.27 -10.63
CA LEU A 86 -2.77 -0.03 -9.33
C LEU A 86 -1.76 0.46 -8.29
N HIS A 87 -0.57 -0.14 -8.21
CA HIS A 87 0.47 0.31 -7.27
C HIS A 87 0.97 1.71 -7.63
N LEU A 88 1.21 2.00 -8.91
CA LEU A 88 1.61 3.32 -9.37
C LEU A 88 0.54 4.37 -9.10
N PHE A 89 -0.73 4.00 -9.25
CA PHE A 89 -1.87 4.85 -8.93
C PHE A 89 -1.92 5.19 -7.44
N TYR A 90 -1.83 4.20 -6.54
CA TYR A 90 -1.79 4.43 -5.10
C TYR A 90 -0.59 5.28 -4.70
N ASN A 91 0.60 4.95 -5.19
CA ASN A 91 1.82 5.71 -4.87
C ASN A 91 1.70 7.17 -5.29
N THR A 92 1.14 7.43 -6.46
CA THR A 92 0.93 8.80 -6.95
C THR A 92 -0.04 9.56 -6.04
N LEU A 93 -1.18 8.95 -5.69
CA LEU A 93 -2.18 9.57 -4.83
C LEU A 93 -1.69 9.84 -3.41
N VAL A 94 -0.84 8.97 -2.86
CA VAL A 94 -0.28 9.16 -1.51
C VAL A 94 0.87 10.17 -1.53
N THR A 95 1.73 10.12 -2.57
CA THR A 95 2.94 10.95 -2.66
C THR A 95 2.63 12.40 -2.97
N ILE A 96 1.68 12.71 -3.86
CA ILE A 96 1.38 14.09 -4.24
C ILE A 96 1.09 14.96 -2.99
N PRO A 97 0.15 14.59 -2.11
CA PRO A 97 -0.11 15.30 -0.85
C PRO A 97 1.08 15.43 0.11
N MET A 98 2.07 14.55 0.03
CA MET A 98 3.25 14.64 0.88
C MET A 98 4.22 15.74 0.41
N VAL A 99 4.10 16.17 -0.85
CA VAL A 99 4.98 17.16 -1.48
C VAL A 99 4.38 18.57 -1.47
N VAL A 100 3.04 18.72 -1.33
CA VAL A 100 2.32 20.01 -1.33
C VAL A 100 1.87 20.45 0.05
#